data_AF-A0A8J2F4G9-F1
#
_entry.id   AF-A0A8J2F4G9-F1
#
_cell.length_a   1.000
_cell.length_b   1.000
_cell.length_c   1.000
_cell.angle_alpha   90.00
_cell.angle_beta   90.00
_cell.angle_gamma   90.00
#
_symmetry.space_group_name_H-M   'P 1'
#
loop_
_entity.id
_entity.type
_entity.pdbx_description
1 polymer ?
#
loop_
_entity_poly.entity_id
_entity_poly.type
_entity_poly.pdbx_seq_one_letter_code
_entity_poly.pdbx_strand_id
1 'polypeptide(L)'
;MLGLVLFPLVDDGSGLIRSPANALHHITFAVCAQFALASKPLLHSLLQHVPSASFTFFSGSWSRGISYDTYAALRAEFPKEKCFFDVKIADMQRPVDNILKMLAEEEHQKHSQSQTMAQKKQDQKEQSARPLPRTVSAIPT
;
A
#
# COMPACT_ATOMS: atom_id res chain seq x y z
N MET A 1 -2.63 -0.99 -28.06
CA MET A 1 -1.69 -1.82 -28.86
C MET A 1 -0.65 -2.37 -27.90
N LEU A 2 -0.72 -3.66 -27.55
CA LEU A 2 0.30 -4.35 -26.75
C LEU A 2 1.20 -5.10 -27.73
N GLY A 3 2.45 -4.65 -27.88
CA GLY A 3 3.44 -5.30 -28.74
C GLY A 3 3.99 -6.55 -28.05
N LEU A 4 3.54 -7.71 -28.50
CA LEU A 4 4.24 -8.97 -28.24
C LEU A 4 5.48 -9.01 -29.13
N VAL A 5 6.66 -8.97 -28.52
CA VAL A 5 7.93 -9.17 -29.22
C VAL A 5 8.07 -10.66 -29.50
N LEU A 6 7.78 -11.08 -30.73
CA LEU A 6 8.06 -12.44 -31.22
C LEU A 6 9.51 -12.48 -31.71
N PHE A 7 10.35 -13.33 -31.10
CA PHE A 7 11.73 -13.55 -31.55
C PHE A 7 11.77 -14.43 -32.83
N PRO A 8 12.77 -14.25 -33.72
CA PRO A 8 12.81 -14.93 -35.03
C PRO A 8 13.26 -16.39 -34.94
N LEU A 9 12.74 -17.22 -35.85
CA LEU A 9 13.24 -18.57 -36.14
C LEU A 9 14.68 -18.50 -36.67
N VAL A 10 15.58 -19.30 -36.10
CA VAL A 10 16.97 -19.47 -36.56
C VAL A 10 17.04 -20.71 -37.46
N ASP A 11 17.53 -20.53 -38.69
CA ASP A 11 17.86 -21.61 -39.63
C ASP A 11 19.34 -21.97 -39.46
N ASP A 12 19.64 -23.22 -39.11
CA ASP A 12 21.01 -23.69 -38.85
C ASP A 12 21.62 -24.45 -40.04
N GLY A 13 21.03 -24.37 -41.24
CA GLY A 13 21.62 -24.93 -42.47
C GLY A 13 21.83 -26.46 -42.51
N SER A 14 21.37 -27.21 -41.51
CA SER A 14 21.62 -28.66 -41.38
C SER A 14 20.55 -29.56 -42.01
N GLY A 15 19.54 -29.01 -42.69
CA GLY A 15 18.57 -29.76 -43.50
C GLY A 15 17.65 -30.73 -42.73
N LEU A 16 17.86 -30.92 -41.43
CA LEU A 16 16.90 -31.55 -40.53
C LEU A 16 15.99 -30.46 -39.96
N ILE A 17 14.72 -30.44 -40.39
CA ILE A 17 13.65 -29.71 -39.70
C ILE A 17 13.44 -30.41 -38.35
N ARG A 18 14.31 -30.11 -37.37
CA ARG A 18 14.00 -30.36 -35.97
C ARG A 18 12.91 -29.38 -35.61
N SER A 19 11.73 -29.87 -35.23
CA SER A 19 10.74 -29.01 -34.59
C SER A 19 11.44 -28.28 -33.44
N PRO A 20 11.41 -26.93 -33.40
CA PRO A 20 12.14 -26.14 -32.38
C PRO A 20 11.69 -26.47 -30.94
N ALA A 21 10.66 -27.29 -30.77
CA ALA A 21 10.11 -27.75 -29.50
C ALA A 21 11.10 -28.49 -28.57
N ASN A 22 12.19 -29.06 -29.08
CA ASN A 22 13.13 -29.85 -28.25
C ASN A 22 14.47 -29.15 -27.92
N ALA A 23 14.72 -27.94 -28.42
CA ALA A 23 15.79 -27.08 -27.92
C ALA A 23 15.21 -26.17 -26.83
N LEU A 24 14.93 -26.77 -25.66
CA LEU A 24 14.23 -26.17 -24.53
C LEU A 24 14.92 -24.90 -24.02
N HIS A 25 14.50 -23.74 -24.54
CA HIS A 25 14.65 -22.49 -23.81
C HIS A 25 13.35 -22.25 -23.06
N HIS A 26 13.40 -22.31 -21.74
CA HIS A 26 12.30 -21.85 -20.88
C HIS A 26 12.07 -20.37 -21.18
N ILE A 27 10.86 -20.03 -21.64
CA ILE A 27 10.50 -18.66 -22.01
C ILE A 27 9.76 -18.01 -20.84
N THR A 28 10.25 -16.88 -20.36
CA THR A 28 9.57 -16.09 -19.32
C THR A 28 8.98 -14.82 -19.94
N PHE A 29 7.68 -14.63 -19.79
CA PHE A 29 6.99 -13.43 -20.23
C PHE A 29 6.81 -12.45 -19.07
N ALA A 30 7.28 -11.22 -19.25
CA ALA A 30 7.03 -10.13 -18.31
C ALA A 30 5.63 -9.55 -18.55
N VAL A 31 4.78 -9.59 -17.54
CA VAL A 31 3.39 -9.13 -17.62
C VAL A 31 3.13 -8.06 -16.57
N CYS A 32 2.59 -6.92 -16.98
CA CYS A 32 2.20 -5.86 -16.06
C CYS A 32 1.00 -6.33 -15.21
N ALA A 33 1.16 -6.40 -13.89
CA ALA A 33 0.19 -7.00 -12.97
C ALA A 33 -1.18 -6.31 -13.01
N GLN A 34 -1.21 -5.01 -13.32
CA GLN A 34 -2.43 -4.19 -13.45
C GLN A 34 -3.34 -4.66 -14.58
N PHE A 35 -2.78 -5.26 -15.64
CA PHE A 35 -3.53 -5.73 -16.81
C PHE A 35 -3.66 -7.24 -16.87
N ALA A 36 -2.93 -7.96 -16.00
CA ALA A 36 -2.88 -9.41 -15.99
C ALA A 36 -4.25 -10.05 -15.73
N LEU A 37 -5.02 -9.56 -14.76
CA LEU A 37 -6.36 -10.11 -14.47
C LEU A 37 -7.34 -9.93 -15.63
N ALA A 38 -7.30 -8.76 -16.29
CA ALA A 38 -8.13 -8.50 -17.47
C ALA A 38 -7.72 -9.37 -18.67
N SER A 39 -6.44 -9.76 -18.74
CA SER A 39 -5.87 -10.56 -19.83
C SER A 39 -5.83 -12.06 -19.52
N LYS A 40 -6.44 -12.49 -18.41
CA LYS A 40 -6.42 -13.86 -17.91
C LYS A 40 -6.70 -14.93 -18.97
N PRO A 41 -7.75 -14.84 -19.81
CA PRO A 41 -8.03 -15.88 -20.82
C PRO A 41 -6.87 -16.07 -21.81
N LEU A 42 -6.21 -14.98 -22.20
CA LEU A 42 -5.08 -15.01 -23.13
C LEU A 42 -3.84 -15.60 -22.47
N LEU A 43 -3.58 -15.24 -21.20
CA LEU A 43 -2.44 -15.76 -20.45
C LEU A 43 -2.57 -17.26 -20.18
N HIS A 44 -3.78 -17.75 -19.87
CA HIS A 44 -4.04 -19.19 -19.76
C HIS A 44 -3.86 -19.90 -21.09
N SER A 45 -4.40 -19.34 -22.17
CA SER A 45 -4.21 -19.90 -23.51
C SER A 45 -2.72 -20.01 -23.86
N LEU A 46 -1.91 -19.00 -23.51
CA LEU A 46 -0.48 -19.02 -23.75
C LEU A 46 0.23 -20.15 -22.98
N LEU A 47 -0.10 -20.37 -21.70
CA LEU A 47 0.47 -21.48 -20.92
C LEU A 47 0.05 -22.86 -21.42
N GLN A 48 -1.13 -22.96 -22.03
CA GLN A 48 -1.59 -24.21 -22.64
C GLN A 48 -0.83 -24.52 -23.95
N HIS A 49 -0.57 -23.51 -24.77
CA HIS A 49 0.15 -23.69 -26.03
C HIS A 49 1.67 -23.77 -25.88
N VAL A 50 2.22 -23.15 -24.83
CA VAL A 50 3.65 -23.17 -24.51
C VAL A 50 3.84 -23.67 -23.07
N PRO A 51 3.83 -25.00 -22.84
CA PRO A 51 3.90 -25.56 -21.49
C PRO A 51 5.20 -25.23 -20.75
N SER A 52 6.28 -24.93 -21.47
CA SER A 52 7.57 -24.50 -20.90
C SER A 52 7.61 -23.02 -20.53
N ALA A 53 6.55 -22.26 -20.79
CA ALA A 53 6.51 -20.84 -20.47
C ALA A 53 6.24 -20.57 -18.98
N SER A 54 6.73 -19.42 -18.53
CA SER A 54 6.44 -18.84 -17.21
C SER A 54 6.10 -17.36 -17.31
N PHE A 55 5.54 -16.81 -16.25
CA PHE A 55 5.19 -15.40 -16.13
C PHE A 55 5.97 -14.72 -15.02
N THR A 56 6.47 -13.51 -15.28
CA THR A 56 6.91 -12.58 -14.26
C THR A 56 5.93 -11.42 -14.23
N PHE A 57 5.09 -11.37 -13.20
CA PHE A 57 4.20 -10.26 -12.98
C PHE A 57 4.98 -9.11 -12.35
N PHE A 58 4.94 -7.94 -12.98
CA PHE A 58 5.63 -6.76 -12.48
C PHE A 58 4.70 -5.57 -12.31
N SER A 59 5.02 -4.67 -11.38
CA SER A 59 4.38 -3.35 -11.30
C SER A 59 5.21 -2.33 -12.06
N GLY A 60 4.61 -1.62 -13.03
CA GLY A 60 5.32 -0.57 -13.78
C GLY A 60 5.96 0.50 -12.87
N SER A 61 7.08 1.08 -13.31
CA SER A 61 7.92 1.98 -12.49
C SER A 61 7.18 3.21 -11.94
N TRP A 62 6.19 3.71 -12.67
CA TRP A 62 5.35 4.86 -12.30
C TRP A 62 4.06 4.46 -11.58
N SER A 63 3.83 3.16 -11.37
CA SER A 63 2.68 2.69 -10.61
C SER A 63 2.87 2.89 -9.11
N ARG A 64 1.78 3.23 -8.42
CA ARG A 64 1.71 3.19 -6.95
C ARG A 64 1.69 1.76 -6.37
N GLY A 65 1.63 0.75 -7.25
CA GLY A 65 1.50 -0.65 -6.90
C GLY A 65 0.14 -1.22 -7.29
N ILE A 66 -0.11 -2.46 -6.87
CA ILE A 66 -1.42 -3.13 -6.97
C ILE A 66 -2.01 -3.34 -5.58
N SER A 67 -3.33 -3.46 -5.46
CA SER A 67 -3.96 -3.80 -4.18
C SER A 67 -3.58 -5.23 -3.76
N TYR A 68 -3.65 -5.51 -2.46
CA TYR A 68 -3.47 -6.87 -1.95
C TYR A 68 -4.47 -7.86 -2.58
N ASP A 69 -5.72 -7.43 -2.79
CA ASP A 69 -6.75 -8.26 -3.43
C ASP A 69 -6.38 -8.64 -4.86
N THR A 70 -5.80 -7.71 -5.62
CA THR A 70 -5.31 -7.96 -6.98
C THR A 70 -4.16 -8.97 -6.96
N TYR A 71 -3.22 -8.81 -6.02
CA TYR A 71 -2.12 -9.75 -5.83
C TYR A 71 -2.62 -11.15 -5.46
N ALA A 72 -3.56 -11.24 -4.51
CA ALA A 72 -4.16 -12.49 -4.07
C ALA A 72 -4.92 -13.19 -5.21
N ALA A 73 -5.68 -12.44 -6.00
CA ALA A 73 -6.38 -12.95 -7.17
C ALA A 73 -5.41 -13.51 -8.22
N LEU A 74 -4.32 -12.79 -8.53
CA LEU A 74 -3.30 -13.29 -9.46
C LEU A 74 -2.63 -14.57 -8.95
N ARG A 75 -2.34 -14.65 -7.65
CA ARG A 75 -1.71 -15.82 -7.03
C ARG A 75 -2.65 -17.04 -6.99
N ALA A 76 -3.95 -16.81 -6.89
CA ALA A 76 -4.95 -17.88 -6.93
C ALA A 76 -5.21 -18.38 -8.36
N GLU A 77 -5.11 -17.49 -9.34
CA GLU A 77 -5.47 -17.78 -10.73
C GLU A 77 -4.38 -18.54 -11.50
N PHE A 78 -3.10 -18.26 -11.23
CA PHE A 78 -1.98 -18.84 -11.97
C PHE A 78 -1.16 -19.82 -11.14
N PRO A 79 -0.63 -20.90 -11.75
CA PRO A 79 0.17 -21.91 -11.05
C PRO A 79 1.47 -21.32 -10.50
N LYS A 80 1.78 -21.61 -9.23
CA LYS A 80 2.90 -21.01 -8.48
C LYS A 80 4.26 -21.39 -9.06
N GLU A 81 4.35 -22.57 -9.68
CA GLU A 81 5.58 -23.13 -10.22
C GLU A 81 6.01 -22.41 -11.51
N LYS A 82 5.08 -21.68 -12.14
CA LYS A 82 5.30 -20.97 -13.42
C LYS A 82 5.15 -19.45 -13.28
N CYS A 83 5.02 -18.93 -12.07
CA CYS A 83 4.75 -17.51 -11.85
C CYS A 83 5.68 -16.89 -10.80
N PHE A 84 6.32 -15.80 -11.19
CA PHE A 84 7.13 -14.93 -10.34
C PHE A 84 6.43 -13.59 -10.17
N PHE A 85 6.54 -13.00 -8.98
CA PHE A 85 5.85 -11.76 -8.64
C PHE A 85 6.85 -10.71 -8.16
N ASP A 86 7.15 -9.74 -9.03
CA ASP A 86 7.93 -8.55 -8.73
C ASP A 86 7.00 -7.32 -8.70
N VAL A 87 6.09 -7.33 -7.74
CA VAL A 87 5.01 -6.33 -7.65
C VAL A 87 5.13 -5.52 -6.36
N LYS A 88 4.98 -4.20 -6.49
CA LYS A 88 4.76 -3.32 -5.35
C LYS A 88 3.31 -3.47 -4.89
N ILE A 89 3.10 -3.88 -3.64
CA ILE A 89 1.77 -3.89 -3.04
C ILE A 89 1.50 -2.49 -2.48
N ALA A 90 0.46 -1.84 -3.01
CA ALA A 90 0.02 -0.55 -2.53
C ALA A 90 -0.64 -0.72 -1.16
N ASP A 91 0.02 -0.20 -0.13
CA ASP A 91 -0.55 -0.19 1.22
C ASP A 91 -1.67 0.85 1.30
N MET A 92 -2.92 0.37 1.31
CA MET A 92 -4.11 1.21 1.44
C MET A 92 -4.43 1.56 2.90
N GLN A 93 -3.61 1.18 3.90
CA GLN A 93 -3.94 1.44 5.31
C GLN A 93 -3.72 2.89 5.78
N ARG A 94 -3.03 3.74 5.00
CA ARG A 94 -2.68 5.09 5.43
C ARG A 94 -3.84 6.07 5.75
N PRO A 95 -5.09 5.95 5.24
CA PRO A 95 -6.14 6.87 5.66
C PRO A 95 -6.59 6.59 7.09
N VAL A 96 -6.63 5.31 7.50
CA VAL A 96 -7.22 4.91 8.78
C VAL A 96 -6.32 5.31 9.94
N ASP A 97 -5.01 5.15 9.79
CA ASP A 97 -4.04 5.53 10.82
C ASP A 97 -4.05 7.05 11.06
N ASN A 98 -4.18 7.84 10.00
CA ASN A 98 -4.27 9.30 10.12
C ASN A 98 -5.60 9.74 10.77
N ILE A 99 -6.72 9.08 10.43
CA ILE A 99 -8.02 9.37 11.05
C ILE A 99 -8.01 8.96 12.53
N LEU A 100 -7.48 7.78 12.86
CA LEU A 100 -7.33 7.32 14.24
C LEU A 100 -6.42 8.25 15.04
N LYS A 101 -5.35 8.75 14.43
CA LYS A 101 -4.45 9.71 15.07
C LYS A 101 -5.12 11.06 15.31
N MET A 102 -5.89 11.57 14.35
CA MET A 102 -6.68 12.80 14.53
C MET A 102 -7.74 12.65 15.64
N LEU A 103 -8.43 11.52 15.69
CA LEU A 103 -9.42 11.23 16.74
C LEU A 103 -8.77 11.10 18.13
N ALA A 104 -7.58 10.49 18.20
CA ALA A 104 -6.83 10.39 19.45
C ALA A 104 -6.31 11.78 19.93
N GLU A 105 -5.95 12.67 19.03
CA GLU A 105 -5.50 14.05 19.37
C GLU A 105 -6.69 14.92 19.83
N GLU A 106 -7.88 14.76 19.25
CA GLU A 106 -9.09 15.50 19.64
C GLU A 106 -9.51 15.22 21.10
N GLU A 107 -9.42 13.96 21.54
CA GLU A 107 -9.78 13.57 22.92
C GLU A 107 -8.79 14.11 23.96
N HIS A 108 -7.50 14.19 23.63
CA HIS A 108 -6.50 14.81 24.51
C HIS A 108 -6.70 16.33 24.65
N GLN A 109 -7.15 17.00 23.59
CA GLN A 109 -7.37 18.44 23.61
C GLN A 109 -8.61 18.84 24.45
N LYS A 110 -9.68 18.04 24.41
CA LYS A 110 -10.87 18.22 25.26
C LYS A 110 -10.56 18.06 26.75
N HIS A 111 -9.70 17.10 27.11
CA HIS A 111 -9.30 16.88 28.50
C HIS A 111 -8.46 18.04 29.05
N SER A 112 -7.52 18.56 28.27
CA SER A 112 -6.70 19.71 28.69
C SER A 112 -7.55 20.97 28.91
N GLN A 113 -8.49 21.28 28.01
CA GLN A 113 -9.36 22.47 28.16
C GLN A 113 -10.29 22.38 29.38
N SER A 114 -10.80 21.18 29.69
CA SER A 114 -11.68 20.97 30.84
C SER A 114 -10.94 21.18 32.17
N GLN A 115 -9.66 20.81 32.24
CA GLN A 115 -8.82 21.03 33.42
C GLN A 115 -8.46 22.52 33.59
N THR A 116 -8.19 23.25 32.51
CA THR A 116 -7.87 24.70 32.61
C THR A 116 -9.06 25.53 33.09
N MET A 117 -10.27 25.16 32.67
CA MET A 117 -11.51 25.81 33.10
C MET A 117 -11.84 25.54 34.58
N ALA A 118 -11.51 24.34 35.08
CA ALA A 118 -11.70 23.99 36.49
C ALA A 118 -10.75 24.75 37.42
N GLN A 119 -9.47 24.87 37.04
CA GLN A 119 -8.45 25.62 37.79
C GLN A 119 -8.85 27.10 37.94
N LYS A 120 -9.26 27.73 36.84
CA LYS A 120 -9.64 29.16 36.83
C LYS A 120 -10.85 29.46 37.73
N LYS A 121 -11.77 28.51 37.91
CA LYS A 121 -12.90 28.65 38.85
C LYS A 121 -12.47 28.55 40.32
N GLN A 122 -11.45 27.74 40.64
CA GLN A 122 -10.92 27.66 42.00
C GLN A 122 -10.16 28.94 42.38
N ASP A 123 -9.30 29.44 41.50
CA ASP A 123 -8.52 30.67 41.76
C ASP A 123 -9.42 31.90 41.97
N GLN A 124 -10.53 31.98 41.22
CA GLN A 124 -11.49 33.08 41.37
C GLN A 124 -12.29 32.99 42.69
N LYS A 125 -12.57 31.77 43.17
CA LYS A 125 -13.24 31.56 44.46
C LYS A 125 -12.31 31.92 45.63
N GLU A 126 -11.01 31.65 45.51
CA GLU A 126 -10.03 31.96 46.55
C GLU A 126 -9.72 33.47 46.65
N GLN A 127 -9.71 34.19 45.54
CA GLN A 127 -9.56 35.66 45.54
C GLN A 127 -10.76 36.39 46.14
N SER A 128 -11.98 35.85 45.99
CA SER A 128 -13.19 36.44 46.59
C SER A 128 -13.27 36.25 48.12
N ALA A 129 -12.45 35.37 48.70
CA ALA A 129 -12.46 35.06 50.14
C ALA A 129 -11.37 35.80 50.93
N ARG A 130 -10.53 36.63 50.30
CA ARG A 130 -9.50 37.38 51.03
C ARG A 130 -10.12 38.49 51.87
N PRO A 131 -10.00 38.44 53.21
CA PRO A 131 -10.49 39.50 54.07
C PRO A 131 -9.67 40.78 53.86
N LEU A 132 -10.35 41.92 53.83
CA LEU A 132 -9.75 43.23 53.65
C LEU A 132 -8.68 43.50 54.73
N PRO A 133 -7.53 44.09 54.35
CA PRO A 133 -6.50 44.45 55.31
C PRO A 133 -7.08 45.41 56.35
N ARG A 134 -6.98 45.04 57.63
CA ARG A 134 -7.37 45.92 58.73
C ARG A 134 -6.44 47.12 58.74
N THR A 135 -6.96 48.28 58.38
CA THR A 135 -6.28 49.57 58.51
C THR A 135 -5.96 49.82 59.98
N VAL A 136 -4.69 49.66 60.36
CA VAL A 136 -4.22 50.01 61.70
C VAL A 136 -4.02 51.52 61.73
N SER A 137 -4.95 52.23 62.36
CA SER A 137 -4.85 53.68 62.59
C SER A 137 -3.76 53.94 63.61
N ALA A 138 -2.59 54.41 63.15
CA ALA A 138 -1.56 54.94 64.01
C ALA A 138 -2.03 56.31 64.55
N ILE A 139 -2.25 56.39 65.86
CA ILE A 139 -2.51 57.64 66.57
C ILE A 139 -1.15 58.22 66.96
N PRO A 140 -0.78 59.43 66.48
CA PRO A 140 0.43 60.10 66.94
C PRO A 140 0.19 60.74 68.32
N THR A 141 1.16 60.59 69.23
CA THR A 141 1.29 61.37 70.47
C THR A 141 2.58 62.16 70.42
#